data_AF-A0A4Q3CC88-F1
#
_entry.id   AF-A0A4Q3CC88-F1
#
_cell.length_a   1.000
_cell.length_b   1.000
_cell.length_c   1.000
_cell.angle_alpha   90.00
_cell.angle_beta   90.00
_cell.angle_gamma   90.00
#
_symmetry.space_group_name_H-M   'P 1'
#
loop_
_entity.id
_entity.type
_entity.pdbx_description
1 polymer ?
#
loop_
_entity_poly.entity_id
_entity_poly.type
_entity_poly.pdbx_seq_one_letter_code
_entity_poly.pdbx_strand_id
1 'polypeptide(L)'
;MRKLTLFVLLLSFAVVTGKNVRHNDTAPEFMKGKFKDDYGMKYEIGDTLWTQLPRTKFRIIKWNQKDQYLVARNGDGNPGEGGLYTRIDYMEFKNMGEWKWGYCLTAYDAKTDVLAESMAAADRKHPKTGCNGFPFSRMKINN
;
A
#
# COMPACT_ATOMS: atom_id res chain seq x y z
N MET A 1 -14.99 31.91 61.94
CA MET A 1 -14.44 32.47 60.69
C MET A 1 -13.57 31.43 60.02
N ARG A 2 -13.65 31.40 58.68
CA ARG A 2 -12.72 30.78 57.73
C ARG A 2 -12.93 29.29 57.43
N LYS A 3 -13.03 29.05 56.13
CA LYS A 3 -13.74 27.97 55.46
C LYS A 3 -12.77 26.82 55.14
N LEU A 4 -13.27 25.60 55.30
CA LEU A 4 -12.69 24.39 54.73
C LEU A 4 -12.93 24.41 53.22
N THR A 5 -11.90 24.22 52.39
CA THR A 5 -12.06 24.10 50.94
C THR A 5 -11.28 22.87 50.48
N LEU A 6 -12.00 21.75 50.34
CA LEU A 6 -11.52 20.56 49.63
C LEU A 6 -11.57 20.87 48.13
N PHE A 7 -10.41 20.88 47.46
CA PHE A 7 -10.33 20.83 46.00
C PHE A 7 -10.42 19.37 45.56
N VAL A 8 -11.59 18.96 45.05
CA VAL A 8 -11.76 17.67 44.37
C VAL A 8 -11.40 17.87 42.90
N LEU A 9 -10.23 17.36 42.49
CA LEU A 9 -9.82 17.26 41.09
C LEU A 9 -10.56 16.09 40.43
N LEU A 10 -11.62 16.40 39.68
CA LEU A 10 -12.28 15.46 38.78
C LEU A 10 -11.39 15.24 37.55
N LEU A 11 -10.67 14.11 37.53
CA LEU A 11 -9.98 13.61 36.34
C LEU A 11 -11.01 13.08 35.34
N SER A 12 -11.34 13.91 34.36
CA SER A 12 -12.16 13.54 33.21
C SER A 12 -11.39 12.55 32.33
N PHE A 13 -11.69 11.25 32.46
CA PHE A 13 -11.29 10.26 31.46
C PHE A 13 -12.10 10.50 30.18
N ALA A 14 -11.55 11.31 29.26
CA ALA A 14 -12.05 11.36 27.90
C ALA A 14 -11.75 10.00 27.24
N VAL A 15 -12.77 9.15 27.12
CA VAL A 15 -12.71 7.94 26.31
C VAL A 15 -12.49 8.38 24.87
N VAL A 16 -11.25 8.29 24.39
CA VAL A 16 -10.94 8.46 22.97
C VAL A 16 -11.56 7.27 22.25
N THR A 17 -12.76 7.47 21.71
CA THR A 17 -13.36 6.54 20.76
C THR A 17 -12.54 6.60 19.48
N GLY A 18 -11.48 5.78 19.42
CA GLY A 18 -10.76 5.52 18.19
C GLY A 18 -11.76 5.05 17.14
N LYS A 19 -12.04 5.90 16.14
CA LYS A 19 -12.79 5.46 14.96
C LYS A 19 -11.99 4.32 14.35
N ASN A 20 -12.48 3.08 14.49
CA ASN A 20 -12.03 1.96 13.68
C ASN A 20 -12.32 2.34 12.23
N VAL A 21 -11.30 2.90 11.56
CA VAL A 21 -11.34 3.07 10.11
C VAL A 21 -11.44 1.66 9.56
N ARG A 22 -12.60 1.31 8.98
CA ARG A 22 -12.74 0.06 8.24
C ARG A 22 -11.75 0.14 7.09
N HIS A 23 -10.61 -0.50 7.25
CA HIS A 23 -9.73 -0.76 6.13
C HIS A 23 -10.49 -1.73 5.21
N ASN A 24 -10.58 -1.39 3.93
CA ASN A 24 -10.99 -2.39 2.96
C ASN A 24 -9.85 -3.42 2.98
N ASP A 25 -10.13 -4.67 3.32
CA ASP A 25 -9.10 -5.71 3.35
C ASP A 25 -8.95 -6.41 1.99
N THR A 26 -9.57 -5.85 0.96
CA THR A 26 -9.64 -6.43 -0.39
C THR A 26 -9.01 -5.53 -1.44
N ALA A 27 -8.52 -6.17 -2.49
CA ALA A 27 -7.98 -5.50 -3.66
C ALA A 27 -9.12 -4.82 -4.46
N PRO A 28 -8.87 -3.67 -5.10
CA PRO A 28 -9.77 -3.17 -6.15
C PRO A 28 -9.97 -4.24 -7.24
N GLU A 29 -11.19 -4.38 -7.77
CA GLU A 29 -11.50 -5.42 -8.76
C GLU A 29 -10.60 -5.39 -9.99
N PHE A 30 -10.23 -4.19 -10.48
CA PHE A 30 -9.36 -4.05 -11.64
C PHE A 30 -7.91 -4.55 -11.43
N MET A 31 -7.50 -4.74 -10.16
CA MET A 31 -6.17 -5.22 -9.78
C MET A 31 -6.15 -6.73 -9.53
N LYS A 32 -7.29 -7.42 -9.47
CA LYS A 32 -7.34 -8.86 -9.22
C LYS A 32 -7.16 -9.66 -10.50
N GLY A 33 -6.35 -10.71 -10.42
CA GLY A 33 -6.14 -11.66 -11.52
C GLY A 33 -4.69 -11.72 -12.00
N LYS A 34 -4.52 -12.05 -13.29
CA LYS A 34 -3.22 -12.26 -13.92
C LYS A 34 -2.86 -11.10 -14.82
N PHE A 35 -1.65 -10.57 -14.65
CA PHE A 35 -1.17 -9.41 -15.40
C PHE A 35 0.20 -9.65 -15.99
N LYS A 36 0.55 -8.83 -16.97
CA LYS A 36 1.90 -8.65 -17.47
C LYS A 36 2.20 -7.15 -17.51
N ASP A 37 3.41 -6.77 -17.13
CA ASP A 37 3.84 -5.38 -17.24
C ASP A 37 4.51 -5.06 -18.58
N ASP A 38 4.86 -3.79 -18.78
CA ASP A 38 5.54 -3.30 -19.97
C ASP A 38 7.02 -3.69 -20.08
N TYR A 39 7.58 -4.30 -19.04
CA TYR A 39 8.90 -4.95 -19.04
C TYR A 39 8.82 -6.46 -19.31
N GLY A 40 7.61 -6.99 -19.33
CA GLY A 40 7.30 -8.37 -19.61
C GLY A 40 7.25 -9.31 -18.41
N MET A 41 7.36 -8.78 -17.20
CA MET A 41 7.17 -9.54 -15.96
C MET A 41 5.70 -9.94 -15.82
N LYS A 42 5.45 -11.11 -15.21
CA LYS A 42 4.11 -11.65 -15.02
C LYS A 42 3.72 -11.61 -13.54
N TYR A 43 2.42 -11.47 -13.31
CA TYR A 43 1.87 -11.23 -11.99
C TYR A 43 0.63 -12.05 -11.74
N GLU A 44 0.44 -12.48 -10.49
CA GLU A 44 -0.83 -12.98 -9.97
C GLU A 44 -1.16 -12.19 -8.69
N ILE A 45 -2.29 -11.49 -8.71
CA ILE A 45 -2.67 -10.54 -7.65
C ILE A 45 -4.05 -10.91 -7.11
N GLY A 46 -4.15 -11.06 -5.79
CA GLY A 46 -5.40 -11.27 -5.06
C GLY A 46 -5.48 -10.35 -3.83
N ASP A 47 -6.43 -10.62 -2.94
CA ASP A 47 -6.68 -9.78 -1.76
C ASP A 47 -5.52 -9.78 -0.76
N THR A 48 -4.86 -10.93 -0.58
CA THR A 48 -3.84 -11.13 0.46
C THR A 48 -2.43 -11.39 -0.08
N LEU A 49 -2.28 -11.60 -1.39
CA LEU A 49 -1.02 -11.97 -2.00
C LEU A 49 -0.86 -11.31 -3.37
N TRP A 50 0.28 -10.63 -3.53
CA TRP A 50 0.79 -10.20 -4.83
C TRP A 50 2.02 -11.03 -5.15
N THR A 51 1.99 -11.75 -6.28
CA THR A 51 3.12 -12.55 -6.76
C THR A 51 3.70 -11.94 -8.02
N GLN A 52 4.97 -11.60 -7.98
CA GLN A 52 5.82 -11.31 -9.14
C GLN A 52 6.51 -12.60 -9.57
N LEU A 53 6.10 -13.15 -10.71
CA LEU A 53 6.59 -14.44 -11.18
C LEU A 53 8.07 -14.35 -11.61
N PRO A 54 8.86 -15.42 -11.39
CA PRO A 54 8.41 -16.75 -10.92
C PRO A 54 8.30 -16.92 -9.40
N ARG A 55 8.85 -16.04 -8.56
CA ARG A 55 9.07 -16.38 -7.13
C ARG A 55 8.95 -15.26 -6.11
N THR A 56 8.88 -14.00 -6.51
CA THR A 56 8.80 -12.87 -5.58
C THR A 56 7.37 -12.72 -5.07
N LYS A 57 7.20 -12.68 -3.75
CA LYS A 57 5.89 -12.64 -3.08
C LYS A 57 5.80 -11.48 -2.12
N PHE A 58 4.66 -10.79 -2.13
CA PHE A 58 4.32 -9.73 -1.19
C PHE A 58 3.02 -10.12 -0.50
N ARG A 59 3.09 -10.47 0.80
CA ARG A 59 1.92 -10.81 1.62
C ARG A 59 1.29 -9.49 2.06
N ILE A 60 0.10 -9.20 1.55
CA ILE A 60 -0.57 -7.92 1.75
C ILE A 60 -1.13 -7.88 3.17
N ILE A 61 -0.82 -6.81 3.89
CA ILE A 61 -1.27 -6.60 5.28
C ILE A 61 -2.23 -5.43 5.40
N LYS A 62 -2.30 -4.56 4.38
CA LYS A 62 -3.18 -3.40 4.36
C LYS A 62 -3.46 -2.96 2.93
N TRP A 63 -4.73 -2.67 2.65
CA TRP A 63 -5.12 -1.84 1.50
C TRP A 63 -5.61 -0.48 1.99
N ASN A 64 -5.20 0.57 1.29
CA ASN A 64 -5.79 1.89 1.38
C ASN A 64 -6.26 2.30 -0.02
N GLN A 65 -7.51 1.94 -0.33
CA GLN A 65 -8.08 2.21 -1.65
C GLN A 65 -8.32 3.71 -1.91
N LYS A 66 -8.60 4.48 -0.84
CA LYS A 66 -8.83 5.92 -0.94
C LYS A 66 -7.57 6.65 -1.40
N ASP A 67 -6.43 6.32 -0.81
CA ASP A 67 -5.14 6.93 -1.13
C ASP A 67 -4.34 6.10 -2.15
N GLN A 68 -4.97 5.05 -2.69
CA GLN A 68 -4.49 4.19 -3.77
C GLN A 68 -3.12 3.54 -3.52
N TYR A 69 -2.93 2.94 -2.35
CA TYR A 69 -1.75 2.13 -2.05
C TYR A 69 -2.11 0.88 -1.26
N LEU A 70 -1.14 -0.02 -1.17
CA LEU A 70 -1.14 -1.14 -0.23
C LEU A 70 0.21 -1.24 0.48
N VAL A 71 0.21 -1.91 1.63
CA VAL A 71 1.43 -2.30 2.34
C VAL A 71 1.48 -3.81 2.42
N ALA A 72 2.66 -4.38 2.19
CA ALA A 72 2.88 -5.81 2.21
C ALA A 72 4.20 -6.15 2.90
N ARG A 73 4.24 -7.33 3.52
CA ARG A 73 5.48 -7.96 3.98
C ARG A 73 6.06 -8.80 2.85
N ASN A 74 7.33 -8.57 2.54
CA ASN A 74 8.08 -9.32 1.55
C ASN A 74 8.24 -10.77 2.04
N GLY A 75 8.07 -11.73 1.13
CA GLY A 75 8.36 -13.13 1.41
C GLY A 75 9.81 -13.31 1.85
N ASP A 76 10.06 -14.15 2.85
CA ASP A 76 11.41 -14.32 3.42
C ASP A 76 12.42 -14.88 2.40
N GLY A 77 11.92 -15.58 1.35
CA GLY A 77 12.72 -16.10 0.24
C GLY A 77 12.76 -15.20 -1.00
N ASN A 78 12.25 -13.97 -0.93
CA ASN A 78 12.39 -13.02 -2.04
C ASN A 78 13.89 -12.74 -2.26
N PRO A 79 14.37 -12.70 -3.52
CA PRO A 79 15.74 -12.26 -3.78
C PRO A 79 15.89 -10.79 -3.34
N GLY A 80 16.88 -10.51 -2.48
CA GLY A 80 17.10 -9.19 -1.91
C GLY A 80 16.37 -8.99 -0.59
N GLU A 81 15.27 -8.25 -0.62
CA GLU A 81 14.61 -7.60 0.50
C GLU A 81 13.64 -8.53 1.26
N GLY A 82 14.03 -9.80 1.40
CA GLY A 82 13.23 -10.81 2.09
C GLY A 82 12.90 -10.42 3.52
N GLY A 83 11.64 -10.59 3.92
CA GLY A 83 11.16 -10.30 5.27
C GLY A 83 10.98 -8.82 5.63
N LEU A 84 11.41 -7.89 4.77
CA LEU A 84 11.17 -6.45 4.89
C LEU A 84 9.76 -6.07 4.43
N TYR A 85 9.44 -4.78 4.39
CA TYR A 85 8.13 -4.26 4.04
C TYR A 85 8.18 -3.36 2.82
N THR A 86 7.17 -3.51 1.97
CA THR A 86 7.00 -2.80 0.71
C THR A 86 5.71 -2.00 0.75
N ARG A 87 5.76 -0.77 0.25
CA ARG A 87 4.59 0.03 -0.09
C ARG A 87 4.44 0.06 -1.60
N ILE A 88 3.26 -0.32 -2.09
CA ILE A 88 2.93 -0.33 -3.52
C ILE A 88 1.84 0.71 -3.75
N ASP A 89 2.18 1.81 -4.39
CA ASP A 89 1.23 2.82 -4.86
C ASP A 89 0.75 2.44 -6.26
N TYR A 90 -0.53 2.64 -6.56
CA TYR A 90 -1.11 2.33 -7.85
C TYR A 90 -1.98 3.46 -8.39
N MET A 91 -2.24 3.42 -9.69
CA MET A 91 -3.20 4.30 -10.35
C MET A 91 -3.79 3.67 -11.60
N GLU A 92 -5.01 4.05 -11.95
CA GLU A 92 -5.61 3.74 -13.24
C GLU A 92 -5.11 4.74 -14.29
N PHE A 93 -4.97 4.26 -15.53
CA PHE A 93 -4.65 5.09 -16.68
C PHE A 93 -5.89 5.32 -17.52
N LYS A 94 -6.06 6.56 -17.97
CA LYS A 94 -7.09 6.91 -18.96
C LYS A 94 -6.45 6.89 -20.35
N ASN A 95 -7.16 6.29 -21.31
CA ASN A 95 -6.81 6.34 -22.74
C ASN A 95 -5.44 5.72 -23.12
N MET A 96 -4.97 4.68 -22.40
CA MET A 96 -3.70 3.99 -22.68
C MET A 96 -3.86 2.60 -23.32
N GLY A 97 -4.92 2.40 -24.11
CA GLY A 97 -5.14 1.13 -24.82
C GLY A 97 -5.33 -0.05 -23.85
N GLU A 98 -4.53 -1.10 -23.99
CA GLU A 98 -4.52 -2.28 -23.13
C GLU A 98 -3.90 -2.06 -21.74
N TRP A 99 -3.10 -1.00 -21.58
CA TRP A 99 -2.44 -0.64 -20.33
C TRP A 99 -3.39 0.16 -19.45
N LYS A 100 -4.20 -0.52 -18.64
CA LYS A 100 -5.33 0.10 -17.92
C LYS A 100 -4.95 0.71 -16.58
N TRP A 101 -3.85 0.28 -15.99
CA TRP A 101 -3.39 0.78 -14.70
C TRP A 101 -1.88 0.56 -14.56
N GLY A 102 -1.28 1.07 -13.50
CA GLY A 102 0.13 0.83 -13.19
C GLY A 102 0.44 0.95 -11.71
N TYR A 103 1.63 0.48 -11.34
CA TYR A 103 2.10 0.52 -9.95
C TYR A 103 3.50 1.11 -9.81
N CYS A 104 3.81 1.50 -8.59
CA CYS A 104 5.10 1.98 -8.14
C CYS A 104 5.45 1.37 -6.78
N LEU A 105 6.67 0.85 -6.62
CA LEU A 105 7.21 0.54 -5.31
C LEU A 105 7.80 1.82 -4.71
N THR A 106 7.04 2.49 -3.84
CA THR A 106 7.49 3.71 -3.15
C THR A 106 8.37 3.41 -1.95
N ALA A 107 8.25 2.19 -1.40
CA ALA A 107 9.17 1.56 -0.46
C ALA A 107 9.35 0.10 -0.86
N TYR A 108 10.55 -0.46 -0.75
CA TYR A 108 10.81 -1.88 -1.06
C TYR A 108 11.59 -2.63 0.05
N ASP A 109 12.22 -1.89 0.96
CA ASP A 109 13.16 -2.39 1.97
C ASP A 109 12.89 -1.82 3.39
N ALA A 110 11.67 -1.36 3.65
CA ALA A 110 11.35 -0.77 4.95
C ALA A 110 11.42 -1.81 6.08
N LYS A 111 11.97 -1.41 7.24
CA LYS A 111 12.15 -2.31 8.39
C LYS A 111 10.84 -2.67 9.09
N THR A 112 9.81 -1.85 8.94
CA THR A 112 8.48 -2.05 9.52
C THR A 112 7.40 -1.63 8.51
N ASP A 113 6.19 -2.13 8.73
CA ASP A 113 4.99 -1.72 8.00
C ASP A 113 4.68 -0.23 8.16
N VAL A 114 4.83 0.30 9.38
CA VAL A 114 4.64 1.73 9.68
C VAL A 114 5.62 2.59 8.87
N LEU A 115 6.88 2.16 8.76
CA LEU A 115 7.87 2.88 7.96
C LEU A 115 7.53 2.82 6.48
N ALA A 116 7.18 1.64 5.95
CA ALA A 116 6.73 1.49 4.57
C ALA A 116 5.55 2.42 4.26
N GLU A 117 4.56 2.45 5.15
CA GLU A 117 3.37 3.29 5.00
C GLU A 117 3.71 4.79 5.03
N SER A 118 4.67 5.20 5.85
CA SER A 118 5.07 6.61 5.97
C SER A 118 5.83 7.17 4.77
N MET A 119 6.25 6.33 3.83
CA MET A 119 7.01 6.76 2.65
C MET A 119 6.20 7.71 1.76
N ALA A 120 6.91 8.56 1.02
CA ALA A 120 6.28 9.50 0.09
C ALA A 120 5.42 8.75 -0.94
N ALA A 121 4.20 9.24 -1.15
CA ALA A 121 3.32 8.69 -2.17
C ALA A 121 3.88 8.94 -3.57
N ALA A 122 3.58 8.04 -4.51
CA ALA A 122 3.97 8.22 -5.90
C ALA A 122 3.23 9.42 -6.53
N ASP A 123 3.93 10.15 -7.41
CA ASP A 123 3.36 11.29 -8.12
C ASP A 123 2.51 10.83 -9.32
N ARG A 124 1.22 10.65 -9.05
CA ARG A 124 0.22 10.21 -10.05
C ARG A 124 -0.09 11.27 -11.12
N LYS A 125 0.34 12.53 -10.93
CA LYS A 125 0.15 13.58 -11.96
C LYS A 125 1.20 13.47 -13.07
N HIS A 126 2.36 12.88 -12.76
CA HIS A 126 3.46 12.69 -13.71
C HIS A 126 3.84 11.20 -13.84
N PRO A 127 2.96 10.33 -14.35
CA PRO A 127 3.15 8.87 -14.32
C PRO A 127 4.38 8.33 -15.08
N LYS A 128 5.05 9.17 -15.88
CA LYS A 128 6.31 8.84 -16.55
C LYS A 128 7.55 9.01 -15.67
N THR A 129 7.45 9.75 -14.57
CA THR A 129 8.56 10.08 -13.66
C THR A 129 8.17 10.00 -12.18
N GLY A 130 6.89 9.77 -11.89
CA GLY A 130 6.32 9.87 -10.56
C GLY A 130 6.61 8.69 -9.64
N CYS A 131 7.28 7.66 -10.13
CA CYS A 131 7.77 6.56 -9.31
C CYS A 131 9.25 6.77 -8.98
N ASN A 132 9.55 7.63 -8.01
CA ASN A 132 10.94 7.93 -7.60
C ASN A 132 11.86 8.35 -8.78
N GLY A 133 11.33 9.11 -9.75
CA GLY A 133 12.04 9.52 -10.97
C GLY A 133 11.80 8.60 -12.18
N PHE A 134 11.15 7.46 -11.99
CA PHE A 134 10.86 6.46 -13.03
C PHE A 134 9.38 6.43 -13.42
N PRO A 135 9.04 5.82 -14.57
CA PRO A 135 7.64 5.58 -14.91
C PRO A 135 7.01 4.55 -13.98
N PHE A 136 5.70 4.65 -13.79
CA PHE A 136 4.92 3.54 -13.24
C PHE A 136 5.05 2.32 -14.16
N SER A 137 5.20 1.14 -13.57
CA SER A 137 5.12 -0.13 -14.32
C SER A 137 3.69 -0.29 -14.80
N ARG A 138 3.50 -0.35 -16.12
CA ARG A 138 2.17 -0.36 -16.74
C ARG A 138 1.66 -1.78 -16.78
N MET A 139 0.42 -1.99 -16.41
CA MET A 139 -0.18 -3.31 -16.22
C MET A 139 -1.30 -3.53 -17.23
N LYS A 140 -1.28 -4.71 -17.85
CA LYS A 140 -2.38 -5.22 -18.67
C LYS A 140 -2.71 -6.66 -18.30
N ILE A 141 -3.93 -7.08 -18.59
CA ILE A 141 -4.38 -8.46 -18.35
C ILE A 141 -3.48 -9.42 -19.14
N ASN A 142 -3.08 -10.52 -18.51
CA ASN A 142 -2.36 -11.62 -19.15
C ASN A 142 -3.27 -12.86 -19.20
N ASN A 143 -3.97 -13.02 -20.33
CA ASN A 143 -4.77 -14.21 -20.63
C ASN A 143 -3.90 -15.47 -20.75
#